data_AF-A0A3P7W7Y3-F1
#
_entry.id   AF-A0A3P7W7Y3-F1
#
_cell.length_a   1.000
_cell.length_b   1.000
_cell.length_c   1.000
_cell.angle_alpha   90.00
_cell.angle_beta   90.00
_cell.angle_gamma   90.00
#
_symmetry.space_group_name_H-M   'P 1'
#
loop_
_entity.id
_entity.type
_entity.pdbx_description
1 polymer ?
#
loop_
_entity_poly.entity_id
_entity_poly.type
_entity_poly.pdbx_seq_one_letter_code
_entity_poly.pdbx_strand_id
1 'polypeptide(L)'
;MLLGIRTINVEDVSKSILNHSARIQWDLLSTVGFAVEVPEAYVDPVTGLSGSGPSYMFAVIEGLADGGVKAGLPRDLALKLAAHTLYGAAKMVLETGTHPAKLKDDVQSPGGSSVYGMHKLESGGLKVVLRN
;
A
#
# COMPACT_ATOMS: atom_id res chain seq x y z
N MET A 1 7.88 -10.12 11.05
CA MET A 1 6.40 -10.19 11.09
C MET A 1 5.89 -9.10 10.13
N LEU A 2 5.75 -9.44 8.84
CA LEU A 2 5.36 -8.49 7.77
C LEU A 2 3.83 -8.48 7.64
N LEU A 3 3.21 -7.32 7.90
CA LEU A 3 1.79 -7.01 7.76
C LEU A 3 1.45 -6.72 6.27
N GLY A 4 1.61 -7.73 5.41
CA GLY A 4 1.21 -7.68 3.99
C GLY A 4 -0.05 -8.50 3.73
N ILE A 5 -0.78 -8.16 2.66
CA ILE A 5 -1.91 -8.95 2.12
C ILE A 5 -1.44 -10.38 1.89
N ARG A 6 -2.12 -11.35 2.50
CA ARG A 6 -1.79 -12.78 2.40
C ARG A 6 -2.70 -13.44 1.36
N THR A 7 -2.11 -14.10 0.36
CA THR A 7 -2.82 -14.89 -0.64
C THR A 7 -2.89 -16.36 -0.27
N ILE A 8 -3.93 -17.03 -0.75
CA ILE A 8 -4.13 -18.47 -0.63
C ILE A 8 -4.10 -19.07 -2.05
N ASN A 9 -3.25 -20.06 -2.27
CA ASN A 9 -3.18 -20.87 -3.48
C ASN A 9 -4.26 -21.97 -3.43
N VAL A 10 -5.00 -22.17 -4.52
CA VAL A 10 -5.89 -23.33 -4.67
C VAL A 10 -5.71 -23.92 -6.08
N GLU A 11 -5.19 -25.15 -6.17
CA GLU A 11 -5.38 -26.01 -7.34
C GLU A 11 -6.50 -27.04 -7.11
N ASP A 12 -7.23 -27.34 -8.19
CA ASP A 12 -8.43 -28.18 -8.30
C ASP A 12 -8.23 -29.65 -7.90
N VAL A 13 -8.73 -30.12 -6.74
CA VAL A 13 -9.14 -31.53 -6.51
C VAL A 13 -10.23 -31.66 -5.42
N SER A 14 -11.46 -32.04 -5.80
CA SER A 14 -12.60 -32.46 -4.94
C SER A 14 -13.24 -31.37 -4.03
N LYS A 15 -14.33 -30.76 -4.56
CA LYS A 15 -15.13 -29.66 -3.98
C LYS A 15 -15.76 -29.90 -2.59
N SER A 16 -15.58 -31.05 -1.94
CA SER A 16 -16.19 -31.35 -0.63
C SER A 16 -15.23 -31.23 0.56
N ILE A 17 -13.94 -31.55 0.38
CA ILE A 17 -12.95 -31.60 1.48
C ILE A 17 -12.11 -30.31 1.49
N LEU A 18 -11.78 -29.74 0.31
CA LEU A 18 -11.10 -28.45 0.19
C LEU A 18 -11.88 -27.28 0.80
N ASN A 19 -13.21 -27.29 0.73
CA ASN A 19 -14.02 -26.21 1.32
C ASN A 19 -13.83 -26.07 2.83
N HIS A 20 -13.52 -27.16 3.54
CA HIS A 20 -13.25 -27.08 4.97
C HIS A 20 -11.82 -26.61 5.25
N SER A 21 -10.82 -27.18 4.56
CA SER A 21 -9.41 -26.80 4.74
C SER A 21 -9.10 -25.39 4.26
N ALA A 22 -9.59 -24.99 3.09
CA ALA A 22 -9.42 -23.63 2.56
C ALA A 22 -10.11 -22.60 3.46
N ARG A 23 -11.26 -22.94 4.03
CA ARG A 23 -11.94 -22.07 5.00
C ARG A 23 -11.17 -21.91 6.30
N ILE A 24 -10.59 -22.99 6.85
CA ILE A 24 -9.71 -22.90 8.03
C ILE A 24 -8.48 -22.03 7.73
N GLN A 25 -7.87 -22.20 6.55
CA GLN A 25 -6.73 -21.37 6.13
C GLN A 25 -7.12 -19.90 5.99
N TRP A 26 -8.26 -19.61 5.36
CA TRP A 26 -8.78 -18.27 5.21
C TRP A 26 -9.11 -17.63 6.56
N ASP A 27 -9.81 -18.34 7.44
CA ASP A 27 -10.13 -17.87 8.79
C ASP A 27 -8.84 -17.57 9.57
N LEU A 28 -7.85 -18.48 9.53
CA LEU A 28 -6.56 -18.30 10.20
C LEU A 28 -5.79 -17.09 9.67
N LEU A 29 -5.66 -16.94 8.36
CA LEU A 29 -4.94 -15.82 7.74
C LEU A 29 -5.66 -14.48 7.96
N SER A 30 -6.99 -14.50 7.98
CA SER A 30 -7.81 -13.31 8.24
C SER A 30 -7.66 -12.79 9.68
N THR A 31 -7.18 -13.61 10.63
CA THR A 31 -6.91 -13.14 12.01
C THR A 31 -5.74 -12.16 12.10
N VAL A 32 -4.81 -12.18 11.13
CA VAL A 32 -3.59 -11.37 11.15
C VAL A 32 -3.55 -10.29 10.07
N GLY A 33 -4.62 -10.14 9.28
CA GLY A 33 -4.71 -9.11 8.25
C GLY A 33 -5.78 -9.41 7.20
N PHE A 34 -5.69 -8.69 6.07
CA PHE A 34 -6.55 -8.94 4.92
C PHE A 34 -6.06 -10.17 4.16
N ALA A 35 -6.96 -11.15 3.99
CA ALA A 35 -6.73 -12.35 3.19
C ALA A 35 -7.64 -12.33 1.97
N VAL A 36 -7.08 -12.72 0.81
CA VAL A 36 -7.81 -12.80 -0.46
C VAL A 36 -7.43 -14.08 -1.20
N GLU A 37 -8.44 -14.74 -1.75
CA GLU A 37 -8.26 -15.88 -2.64
C GLU A 37 -8.00 -15.37 -4.06
N VAL A 38 -6.97 -15.91 -4.72
CA VAL A 38 -6.61 -15.53 -6.09
C VAL A 38 -6.27 -16.79 -6.90
N PRO A 39 -6.46 -16.75 -8.23
CA PRO A 39 -5.92 -17.78 -9.11
C PRO A 39 -4.41 -17.92 -8.95
N GLU A 40 -3.88 -19.13 -9.15
CA GLU A 40 -2.44 -19.41 -9.01
C GLU A 40 -1.57 -18.52 -9.90
N ALA A 41 -2.03 -18.21 -11.11
CA ALA A 41 -1.36 -17.30 -12.03
C ALA A 41 -1.13 -15.89 -11.47
N TYR A 42 -1.82 -15.51 -10.37
CA TYR A 42 -1.65 -14.22 -9.70
C TYR A 42 -0.74 -14.27 -8.47
N VAL A 43 -0.24 -15.44 -8.05
CA VAL A 43 0.62 -15.54 -6.86
C VAL A 43 1.90 -14.74 -7.02
N ASP A 44 2.58 -14.83 -8.16
CA ASP A 44 3.81 -14.06 -8.44
C ASP A 44 3.53 -12.53 -8.49
N PRO A 45 2.56 -12.03 -9.28
CA PRO A 45 2.16 -10.63 -9.26
C PRO A 45 1.79 -10.10 -7.87
N VAL A 46 1.03 -10.87 -7.08
CA VAL A 46 0.64 -10.46 -5.73
C VAL A 46 1.86 -10.45 -4.81
N THR A 47 2.79 -11.41 -4.95
CA THR A 47 4.03 -11.40 -4.15
C THR A 47 4.86 -10.15 -4.42
N GLY A 48 5.04 -9.75 -5.68
CA GLY A 48 5.72 -8.51 -6.02
C GLY A 48 5.00 -7.27 -5.48
N LEU A 49 3.67 -7.26 -5.54
CA LEU A 49 2.87 -6.12 -5.09
C LEU A 49 2.76 -6.00 -3.56
N SER A 50 2.33 -7.06 -2.86
CA SER A 50 2.02 -7.04 -1.42
C SER A 50 3.09 -7.66 -0.54
N GLY A 51 3.83 -8.64 -1.05
CA GLY A 51 4.95 -9.25 -0.33
C GLY A 51 6.15 -8.32 -0.25
N SER A 52 6.57 -7.79 -1.41
CA SER A 52 7.67 -6.82 -1.52
C SER A 52 7.23 -5.36 -1.33
N GLY A 53 5.96 -5.05 -1.57
CA GLY A 53 5.35 -3.73 -1.44
C GLY A 53 5.75 -2.90 -0.21
N PRO A 54 5.76 -3.48 1.01
CA PRO A 54 6.18 -2.77 2.21
C PRO A 54 7.57 -2.14 2.10
N SER A 55 8.51 -2.79 1.39
CA SER A 55 9.87 -2.23 1.21
C SER A 55 9.84 -0.92 0.44
N TYR A 56 9.01 -0.81 -0.59
CA TYR A 56 8.88 0.42 -1.38
C TYR A 56 8.23 1.52 -0.55
N MET A 57 7.24 1.16 0.27
CA MET A 57 6.55 2.10 1.15
C MET A 57 7.43 2.61 2.29
N PHE A 58 8.35 1.79 2.82
CA PHE A 58 9.35 2.26 3.78
C PHE A 58 10.28 3.31 3.16
N ALA A 59 10.72 3.11 1.90
CA ALA A 59 11.51 4.11 1.19
C ALA A 59 10.74 5.44 0.98
N VAL A 60 9.42 5.36 0.71
CA VAL A 60 8.56 6.57 0.62
C VAL A 60 8.49 7.29 1.97
N ILE A 61 8.27 6.57 3.08
CA ILE A 61 8.23 7.15 4.43
C ILE A 61 9.57 7.81 4.77
N GLU A 62 10.69 7.12 4.48
CA GLU A 62 12.03 7.63 4.71
C GLU A 62 12.29 8.92 3.92
N GLY A 63 11.98 8.94 2.61
CA GLY A 63 12.15 10.12 1.78
C GLY A 63 11.27 11.31 2.21
N LEU A 64 10.03 11.06 2.66
CA LEU A 64 9.17 12.09 3.22
C LEU A 64 9.74 12.66 4.53
N ALA A 65 10.26 11.80 5.40
CA ALA A 65 10.86 12.21 6.66
C ALA A 65 12.15 13.02 6.43
N ASP A 66 13.00 12.60 5.50
CA ASP A 66 14.20 13.35 5.09
C ASP A 66 13.83 14.73 4.53
N GLY A 67 12.77 14.82 3.72
CA GLY A 67 12.21 16.08 3.24
C GLY A 67 11.77 16.99 4.39
N GLY A 68 11.09 16.44 5.40
CA GLY A 68 10.69 17.16 6.61
C GLY A 68 11.87 17.68 7.42
N VAL A 69 12.92 16.86 7.59
CA VAL A 69 14.15 17.26 8.28
C VAL A 69 14.86 18.37 7.52
N LYS A 70 14.94 18.26 6.18
CA LYS A 70 15.50 19.32 5.32
C LYS A 70 14.73 20.64 5.45
N ALA A 71 13.43 20.57 5.72
CA ALA A 71 12.59 21.73 6.00
C ALA A 71 12.64 22.24 7.46
N GLY A 72 13.43 21.59 8.33
CA GLY A 72 13.69 22.03 9.71
C GLY A 72 12.97 21.23 10.81
N LEU A 73 12.28 20.14 10.48
CA LEU A 73 11.62 19.31 11.50
C LEU A 73 12.63 18.41 12.25
N PRO A 74 12.41 18.14 13.55
CA PRO A 74 13.12 17.07 14.24
C PRO A 74 12.87 15.71 13.56
N ARG A 75 13.91 14.88 13.44
CA ARG A 75 13.85 13.56 12.78
C ARG A 75 12.70 12.69 13.26
N ASP A 76 12.54 12.57 14.58
CA ASP A 76 11.51 11.71 15.18
C ASP A 76 10.09 12.20 14.87
N LEU A 77 9.89 13.51 14.80
CA LEU A 77 8.60 14.09 14.42
C LEU A 77 8.34 13.89 12.92
N ALA A 78 9.35 14.11 12.07
CA ALA A 78 9.23 13.93 10.63
C ALA A 78 8.87 12.49 10.26
N LEU A 79 9.51 11.50 10.90
CA LEU A 79 9.21 10.07 10.72
C LEU A 79 7.76 9.75 11.12
N LYS A 80 7.31 10.23 12.29
CA LYS A 80 5.94 10.01 12.77
C LYS A 80 4.91 10.61 11.81
N LEU A 81 5.13 11.85 11.37
CA LEU A 81 4.25 12.52 10.43
C LEU A 81 4.20 11.79 9.09
N ALA A 82 5.35 11.41 8.52
CA ALA A 82 5.42 10.67 7.26
C ALA A 82 4.67 9.33 7.32
N ALA A 83 4.85 8.55 8.39
CA ALA A 83 4.16 7.28 8.58
C ALA A 83 2.63 7.48 8.69
N HIS A 84 2.18 8.46 9.47
CA HIS A 84 0.75 8.77 9.61
C HIS A 84 0.14 9.32 8.33
N THR A 85 0.90 10.10 7.53
CA THR A 85 0.46 10.58 6.22
C THR A 85 0.20 9.40 5.28
N LEU A 86 1.12 8.44 5.19
CA LEU A 86 0.91 7.26 4.35
C LEU A 86 -0.27 6.41 4.85
N TYR A 87 -0.35 6.17 6.16
CA TYR A 87 -1.47 5.42 6.75
C TYR A 87 -2.82 6.07 6.47
N GLY A 88 -2.95 7.39 6.67
CA GLY A 88 -4.17 8.14 6.42
C GLY A 88 -4.58 8.10 4.94
N ALA A 89 -3.62 8.27 4.02
CA ALA A 89 -3.88 8.17 2.59
C ALA A 89 -4.38 6.78 2.18
N ALA A 90 -3.73 5.71 2.65
CA ALA A 90 -4.15 4.33 2.38
C ALA A 90 -5.54 4.05 2.96
N LYS A 91 -5.80 4.50 4.19
CA LYS A 91 -7.09 4.34 4.86
C LYS A 91 -8.22 5.01 4.07
N MET A 92 -8.02 6.23 3.56
CA MET A 92 -9.03 6.92 2.73
C MET A 92 -9.40 6.11 1.48
N VAL A 93 -8.42 5.50 0.80
CA VAL A 93 -8.68 4.66 -0.37
C VAL A 93 -9.55 3.46 0.01
N LEU A 94 -9.17 2.76 1.09
CA LEU A 94 -9.85 1.54 1.53
C LEU A 94 -11.27 1.79 2.04
N GLU A 95 -11.48 2.85 2.82
CA GLU A 95 -12.78 3.13 3.45
C GLU A 95 -13.77 3.79 2.49
N THR A 96 -13.31 4.65 1.59
CA THR A 96 -14.20 5.38 0.69
C THR A 96 -14.44 4.65 -0.64
N GLY A 97 -13.54 3.74 -1.03
CA GLY A 97 -13.53 3.16 -2.38
C GLY A 97 -13.29 4.18 -3.49
N THR A 98 -12.94 5.42 -3.16
CA THR A 98 -12.75 6.50 -4.13
C THR A 98 -11.45 6.30 -4.89
N HIS A 99 -11.50 6.51 -6.20
CA HIS A 99 -10.31 6.39 -7.05
C HIS A 99 -9.17 7.33 -6.55
N PRO A 100 -7.91 6.85 -6.42
CA PRO A 100 -6.82 7.66 -5.86
C PRO A 100 -6.56 8.99 -6.58
N ALA A 101 -6.80 9.06 -7.90
CA ALA A 101 -6.68 10.31 -8.64
C ALA A 101 -7.64 11.40 -8.12
N LYS A 102 -8.87 11.01 -7.76
CA LYS A 102 -9.88 11.94 -7.23
C LYS A 102 -9.51 12.39 -5.81
N LEU A 103 -9.11 11.46 -4.93
CA LEU A 103 -8.63 11.81 -3.58
C LEU A 103 -7.42 12.76 -3.63
N LYS A 104 -6.51 12.56 -4.59
CA LYS A 104 -5.38 13.44 -4.84
C LYS A 104 -5.85 14.83 -5.30
N ASP A 105 -6.82 14.93 -6.20
CA ASP A 105 -7.38 16.21 -6.63
C ASP A 105 -8.10 16.93 -5.47
N ASP A 106 -8.77 16.20 -4.58
CA ASP A 106 -9.50 16.76 -3.42
C ASP A 106 -8.60 17.44 -2.39
N VAL A 107 -7.33 17.03 -2.28
CA VAL A 107 -6.32 17.66 -1.40
C VAL A 107 -5.45 18.70 -2.11
N GLN A 108 -5.71 18.96 -3.39
CA GLN A 108 -4.95 19.87 -4.24
C GLN A 108 -5.72 21.16 -4.51
N SER A 109 -5.56 22.13 -3.62
CA SER A 109 -6.08 23.48 -3.87
C SER A 109 -5.29 24.17 -4.99
N PRO A 110 -5.95 24.97 -5.86
CA PRO A 110 -5.26 25.75 -6.89
C PRO A 110 -4.16 26.65 -6.30
N GLY A 111 -2.94 26.54 -6.83
CA GLY A 111 -1.78 27.28 -6.35
C GLY A 111 -1.26 26.89 -4.95
N GLY A 112 -1.78 25.81 -4.36
CA GLY A 112 -1.35 25.32 -3.05
C GLY A 112 -0.06 24.48 -3.09
N SER A 113 0.54 24.27 -1.92
CA SER A 113 1.78 23.50 -1.75
C SER A 113 1.69 22.07 -2.31
N SER A 114 0.54 21.41 -2.17
CA SER A 114 0.28 20.05 -2.67
C SER A 114 0.46 19.92 -4.18
N VAL A 115 0.09 20.94 -4.96
CA VAL A 115 0.22 20.93 -6.43
C VAL A 115 1.69 21.04 -6.83
N TYR A 116 2.46 21.91 -6.18
CA TYR A 116 3.91 22.03 -6.42
C TYR A 116 4.66 20.75 -6.05
N GLY A 117 4.34 20.15 -4.90
CA GLY A 117 4.91 18.88 -4.47
C GLY A 117 4.63 17.77 -5.48
N MET A 118 3.38 17.64 -5.92
CA MET A 118 3.01 16.65 -6.92
C MET A 118 3.71 16.88 -8.26
N HIS A 119 3.81 18.12 -8.73
CA HIS A 119 4.57 18.43 -9.95
C HIS A 119 6.02 17.94 -9.87
N LYS A 120 6.69 18.10 -8.71
CA LYS A 120 8.06 17.59 -8.52
C LYS A 120 8.12 16.07 -8.54
N LEU A 121 7.17 15.38 -7.90
CA LEU A 121 7.10 13.91 -7.91
C LEU A 121 6.84 13.33 -9.31
N GLU A 122 5.96 13.96 -10.09
CA GLU A 122 5.70 13.57 -11.48
C GLU A 122 6.93 13.81 -12.35
N SER A 123 7.59 14.96 -12.20
CA SER A 123 8.84 15.28 -12.91
C SER A 123 9.98 14.31 -12.56
N GLY A 124 10.00 13.81 -11.32
CA GLY A 124 10.92 12.78 -10.85
C GLY A 124 10.56 11.35 -11.28
N GLY A 125 9.43 11.16 -11.99
CA GLY A 125 9.04 9.86 -12.52
C GLY A 125 8.56 8.85 -11.49
N LEU A 126 8.01 9.29 -10.33
CA LEU A 126 7.62 8.37 -9.25
C LEU A 126 6.71 7.22 -9.72
N LYS A 127 5.66 7.51 -10.49
CA LYS A 127 4.77 6.44 -11.00
C LYS A 127 5.43 5.56 -12.06
N VAL A 128 6.45 6.06 -12.75
CA VAL A 128 7.20 5.27 -13.73
C VAL A 128 8.02 4.20 -13.00
N VAL A 129 8.75 4.59 -11.96
CA VAL A 129 9.57 3.64 -11.19
C VAL A 129 8.74 2.63 -10.39
N LEU A 130 7.51 2.98 -10.01
CA LEU A 130 6.59 2.06 -9.31
C LEU A 130 5.88 1.05 -10.22
N ARG A 131 5.89 1.25 -11.55
CA ARG A 131 5.25 0.35 -12.54
C ARG A 131 6.24 -0.66 -13.15
N ASN A 132 7.38 -0.86 -12.48
CA ASN A 132 8.48 -1.67 -12.97
C ASN A 132 8.15 -3.18 -12.96
#